data_AF-A0A183IP93-F1
#
_entry.id   AF-A0A183IP93-F1
#
_cell.length_a   1.000
_cell.length_b   1.000
_cell.length_c   1.000
_cell.angle_alpha   90.00
_cell.angle_beta   90.00
_cell.angle_gamma   90.00
#
_symmetry.space_group_name_H-M   'P 1'
#
loop_
_entity.id
_entity.type
_entity.pdbx_description
1 polymer ?
#
loop_
_entity_poly.entity_id
_entity_poly.type
_entity_poly.pdbx_seq_one_letter_code
_entity_poly.pdbx_strand_id
1 'polypeptide(L)'
;LDSADDLWLECSGTPLKWHYPVGVLYDLRRPDETDDALPWHVTDFPENEILHFSTKEAIEAYFFQTVKEADQLKHRGEIISKMQKMEQKSMWNALLNDKFEQFWASNSRLMENSSINPIKYLPIRVYNKDQTFIQRLISTNNENGQMNTVLDMLRSFFPNRADASVDVLRVFCQSVHIPHCTPLLWLYVNMSYPDNFLHLCISEQ
;
A
#
# COMPACT_ATOMS: atom_id res chain seq x y z
N LEU A 1 -13.34 -17.02 -27.94
CA LEU A 1 -12.99 -16.10 -26.86
C LEU A 1 -14.01 -16.37 -25.79
N ASP A 2 -13.72 -17.39 -25.00
CA ASP A 2 -14.50 -17.77 -23.83
C ASP A 2 -14.43 -16.62 -22.79
N SER A 3 -15.27 -16.64 -21.77
CA SER A 3 -15.68 -15.45 -20.99
C SER A 3 -14.50 -14.59 -20.51
N ALA A 4 -14.74 -13.29 -20.26
CA ALA A 4 -13.72 -12.37 -19.74
C ALA A 4 -13.07 -12.81 -18.41
N ASP A 5 -13.60 -13.86 -17.77
CA ASP A 5 -13.08 -14.52 -16.58
C ASP A 5 -11.79 -15.33 -16.86
N ASP A 6 -11.50 -15.65 -18.13
CA ASP A 6 -10.34 -16.42 -18.55
C ASP A 6 -9.11 -15.55 -18.86
N LEU A 7 -9.20 -14.22 -18.76
CA LEU A 7 -8.12 -13.29 -19.10
C LEU A 7 -7.47 -12.67 -17.87
N TRP A 8 -6.16 -12.46 -17.93
CA TRP A 8 -5.37 -11.86 -16.86
C TRP A 8 -4.30 -10.87 -17.36
N LEU A 9 -3.73 -10.09 -16.44
CA LEU A 9 -2.63 -9.18 -16.71
C LEU A 9 -1.30 -9.75 -16.24
N GLU A 10 -0.29 -9.67 -17.10
CA GLU A 10 1.07 -10.15 -16.87
C GLU A 10 2.09 -9.05 -17.19
N CYS A 11 3.20 -9.04 -16.44
CA CYS A 11 4.38 -8.26 -16.77
C CYS A 11 5.63 -9.16 -16.75
N SER A 12 6.33 -9.23 -17.89
CA SER A 12 7.58 -9.98 -18.06
C SER A 12 7.51 -11.43 -17.56
N GLY A 13 6.48 -12.19 -17.95
CA GLY A 13 6.32 -13.57 -17.53
C GLY A 13 5.80 -13.74 -16.10
N THR A 14 5.46 -12.66 -15.39
CA THR A 14 4.85 -12.78 -14.06
C THR A 14 3.43 -12.22 -14.01
N PRO A 15 2.45 -13.03 -13.60
CA PRO A 15 1.10 -12.58 -13.31
C PRO A 15 1.02 -11.47 -12.25
N LEU A 16 0.14 -10.50 -12.49
CA LEU A 16 -0.04 -9.35 -11.61
C LEU A 16 -1.13 -9.60 -10.57
N LYS A 17 -0.82 -9.41 -9.29
CA LYS A 17 -1.77 -9.65 -8.19
C LYS A 17 -2.83 -8.54 -8.11
N TRP A 18 -4.09 -8.86 -8.42
CA TRP A 18 -5.19 -7.88 -8.42
C TRP A 18 -5.42 -7.14 -7.10
N HIS A 19 -5.06 -7.77 -5.99
CA HIS A 19 -5.28 -7.23 -4.66
C HIS A 19 -4.17 -6.26 -4.23
N TYR A 20 -3.12 -6.08 -5.04
CA TYR A 20 -2.15 -5.00 -4.85
C TYR A 20 -2.55 -3.79 -5.68
N PRO A 21 -2.41 -2.55 -5.15
CA PRO A 21 -2.69 -1.37 -5.94
C PRO A 21 -1.85 -1.33 -7.21
N VAL A 22 -2.44 -0.81 -8.29
CA VAL A 22 -1.78 -0.74 -9.62
C VAL A 22 -0.41 -0.05 -9.55
N GLY A 23 -0.30 1.05 -8.81
CA GLY A 23 0.98 1.76 -8.64
C GLY A 23 2.04 0.94 -7.90
N VAL A 24 1.63 0.05 -6.98
CA VAL A 24 2.55 -0.86 -6.28
C VAL A 24 3.06 -1.93 -7.23
N LEU A 25 2.17 -2.53 -8.03
CA LEU A 25 2.56 -3.50 -9.05
C LEU A 25 3.54 -2.88 -10.05
N TYR A 26 3.32 -1.62 -10.43
CA TYR A 26 4.24 -0.89 -11.31
C TYR A 26 5.59 -0.62 -10.62
N ASP A 27 5.60 -0.11 -9.40
CA ASP A 27 6.84 0.19 -8.67
C ASP A 27 7.66 -1.08 -8.35
N LEU A 28 7.00 -2.21 -8.09
CA LEU A 28 7.63 -3.53 -7.93
C LEU A 28 8.29 -4.05 -9.21
N ARG A 29 7.70 -3.71 -10.35
CA ARG A 29 8.13 -4.13 -11.69
C ARG A 29 8.88 -3.05 -12.41
N ARG A 30 9.28 -1.99 -11.70
CA ARG A 30 10.03 -0.90 -12.28
C ARG A 30 11.28 -1.51 -12.91
N PRO A 31 11.47 -1.34 -14.21
CA PRO A 31 12.66 -1.86 -14.82
C PRO A 31 13.85 -1.07 -14.28
N ASP A 32 14.93 -1.80 -14.02
CA ASP A 32 16.24 -1.20 -13.82
C ASP A 32 16.63 -0.57 -15.18
N GLU A 33 16.15 0.65 -15.43
CA GLU A 33 16.41 1.52 -16.59
C GLU A 33 16.00 1.01 -18.00
N THR A 34 15.57 -0.25 -18.17
CA THR A 34 15.18 -0.82 -19.48
C THR A 34 13.66 -0.84 -19.71
N ASP A 35 13.16 -0.10 -20.70
CA ASP A 35 11.75 0.23 -21.01
C ASP A 35 10.78 -0.96 -21.29
N ASP A 36 11.09 -2.19 -20.89
CA ASP A 36 10.36 -3.42 -21.27
C ASP A 36 9.17 -3.78 -20.36
N ALA A 37 8.92 -3.01 -19.29
CA ALA A 37 7.88 -3.34 -18.30
C ALA A 37 6.46 -2.87 -18.68
N LEU A 38 6.32 -2.06 -19.75
CA LEU A 38 5.05 -1.53 -20.23
C LEU A 38 4.94 -1.61 -21.77
N PRO A 39 3.73 -1.80 -22.32
CA PRO A 39 2.46 -2.02 -21.61
C PRO A 39 2.36 -3.43 -21.02
N TRP A 40 1.60 -3.59 -19.94
CA TRP A 40 1.28 -4.93 -19.41
C TRP A 40 0.51 -5.75 -20.43
N HIS A 41 0.82 -7.04 -20.50
CA HIS A 41 0.25 -7.97 -21.47
C HIS A 41 -1.00 -8.65 -20.93
N VAL A 42 -1.94 -8.96 -21.82
CA VAL A 42 -3.13 -9.77 -21.49
C VAL A 42 -2.82 -11.23 -21.83
N THR A 43 -2.98 -12.12 -20.85
CA THR A 43 -2.72 -13.57 -20.96
C THR A 43 -3.95 -14.36 -20.52
N ASP A 44 -3.87 -15.69 -20.62
CA ASP A 44 -4.85 -16.56 -19.98
C ASP A 44 -4.73 -16.50 -18.44
N PHE A 45 -5.80 -16.84 -17.73
CA PHE A 45 -5.83 -16.78 -16.27
C PHE A 45 -4.88 -17.82 -15.63
N PRO A 46 -3.97 -17.40 -14.74
CA PRO A 46 -2.99 -18.29 -14.12
C PRO A 46 -3.56 -18.94 -12.86
N GLU A 47 -4.39 -19.96 -13.08
CA GLU A 47 -5.14 -20.74 -12.07
C GLU A 47 -4.35 -21.12 -10.80
N ASN A 48 -3.05 -21.44 -10.95
CA ASN A 48 -2.22 -21.96 -9.86
C ASN A 48 -1.33 -20.90 -9.19
N GLU A 49 -1.35 -19.66 -9.68
CA GLU A 49 -0.43 -18.60 -9.19
C GLU A 49 -1.17 -17.46 -8.49
N ILE A 50 -2.42 -17.18 -8.87
CA ILE A 50 -3.19 -16.04 -8.36
C ILE A 50 -4.58 -16.48 -7.91
N LEU A 51 -5.03 -15.87 -6.82
CA LEU A 51 -6.39 -16.01 -6.33
C LEU A 51 -7.40 -15.50 -7.35
N HIS A 52 -8.34 -16.36 -7.70
CA HIS A 52 -9.53 -15.96 -8.45
C HIS A 52 -10.25 -14.79 -7.80
N PHE A 53 -10.59 -13.82 -8.64
CA PHE A 53 -11.55 -12.80 -8.29
C PHE A 53 -12.94 -13.35 -8.67
N SER A 54 -13.76 -13.68 -7.68
CA SER A 54 -15.06 -14.31 -7.92
C SER A 54 -16.17 -13.30 -8.21
N THR A 55 -16.21 -12.15 -7.53
CA THR A 55 -17.24 -11.12 -7.73
C THR A 55 -16.75 -9.72 -7.32
N LYS A 56 -17.35 -8.66 -7.89
CA LYS A 56 -16.99 -7.25 -7.55
C LYS A 56 -17.10 -6.94 -6.06
N GLU A 57 -18.04 -7.59 -5.38
CA GLU A 57 -18.24 -7.50 -3.93
C GLU A 57 -17.02 -8.03 -3.15
N ALA A 58 -16.26 -8.97 -3.71
CA ALA A 58 -15.02 -9.45 -3.11
C ALA A 58 -13.92 -8.38 -3.09
N ILE A 59 -13.81 -7.54 -4.13
CA ILE A 59 -12.87 -6.40 -4.12
C ILE A 59 -13.31 -5.37 -3.09
N GLU A 60 -14.61 -5.03 -3.03
CA GLU A 60 -15.13 -4.11 -2.02
C GLU A 60 -14.84 -4.63 -0.60
N ALA A 61 -15.08 -5.93 -0.36
CA ALA A 61 -14.79 -6.56 0.92
C ALA A 61 -13.29 -6.53 1.26
N TYR A 62 -12.42 -6.84 0.29
CA TYR A 62 -10.96 -6.77 0.45
C TYR A 62 -10.48 -5.34 0.76
N PHE A 63 -11.01 -4.36 0.05
CA PHE A 63 -10.73 -2.94 0.27
C PHE A 63 -11.13 -2.52 1.69
N PHE A 64 -12.33 -2.88 2.17
CA PHE A 64 -12.70 -2.55 3.55
C PHE A 64 -11.97 -3.37 4.60
N GLN A 65 -11.50 -4.58 4.28
CA GLN A 65 -10.66 -5.36 5.17
C GLN A 65 -9.31 -4.65 5.40
N THR A 66 -8.68 -4.14 4.33
CA THR A 66 -7.43 -3.38 4.43
C THR A 66 -7.62 -2.04 5.14
N VAL A 67 -8.70 -1.30 4.86
CA VAL A 67 -9.03 -0.07 5.60
C VAL A 67 -9.25 -0.33 7.10
N LYS A 68 -9.93 -1.42 7.46
CA LYS A 68 -10.12 -1.82 8.87
C LYS A 68 -8.81 -2.19 9.55
N GLU A 69 -7.93 -2.90 8.86
CA GLU A 69 -6.60 -3.23 9.35
C GLU A 69 -5.77 -1.96 9.61
N ALA A 70 -5.81 -1.00 8.67
CA ALA A 70 -5.14 0.29 8.84
C ALA A 70 -5.69 1.06 10.06
N ASP A 71 -7.01 1.12 10.25
CA ASP A 71 -7.60 1.78 11.42
C ASP A 71 -7.33 1.03 12.72
N GLN A 72 -7.17 -0.30 12.68
CA GLN A 72 -6.75 -1.09 13.84
C GLN A 72 -5.35 -0.67 14.31
N LEU A 73 -4.42 -0.41 13.39
CA LEU A 73 -3.07 0.05 13.70
C LEU A 73 -3.06 1.50 14.19
N LYS A 74 -3.83 2.38 13.54
CA LYS A 74 -3.88 3.81 13.86
C LYS A 74 -4.64 4.11 15.15
N HIS A 75 -5.88 3.63 15.24
CA HIS A 75 -6.89 4.05 16.22
C HIS A 75 -7.61 2.86 16.86
N ARG A 76 -7.03 1.65 16.82
CA ARG A 76 -7.63 0.42 17.40
C ARG A 76 -9.02 0.08 16.82
N GLY A 77 -9.30 0.51 15.59
CA GLY A 77 -10.56 0.27 14.89
C GLY A 77 -11.71 1.19 15.35
N GLU A 78 -11.43 2.20 16.18
CA GLU A 78 -12.46 3.06 16.77
C GLU A 78 -13.16 3.99 15.77
N ILE A 79 -12.49 4.36 14.67
CA ILE A 79 -13.08 5.29 13.69
C ILE A 79 -13.94 4.50 12.70
N ILE A 80 -13.38 3.45 12.10
CA ILE A 80 -14.08 2.64 11.08
C ILE A 80 -15.33 1.94 11.66
N SER A 81 -15.31 1.57 12.95
CA SER A 81 -16.45 0.96 13.63
C SER A 81 -17.62 1.93 13.87
N LYS A 82 -17.35 3.24 13.94
CA LYS A 82 -18.38 4.29 14.07
C LYS A 82 -18.95 4.74 12.72
N MET A 83 -18.29 4.41 11.60
CA MET A 83 -18.78 4.74 10.27
C MET A 83 -20.01 3.90 9.92
N GLN A 84 -21.06 4.56 9.44
CA GLN A 84 -22.27 3.90 8.99
C GLN A 84 -22.04 3.14 7.67
N LYS A 85 -22.82 2.08 7.43
CA LYS A 85 -22.75 1.31 6.17
C LYS A 85 -22.96 2.18 4.92
N MET A 86 -23.81 3.20 5.00
CA MET A 86 -24.04 4.14 3.90
C MET A 86 -22.80 4.99 3.61
N GLU A 87 -22.06 5.40 4.64
CA GLU A 87 -20.82 6.16 4.50
C GLU A 87 -19.72 5.30 3.87
N GLN A 88 -19.57 4.06 4.32
CA GLN A 88 -18.65 3.09 3.70
C GLN A 88 -19.00 2.88 2.22
N LYS A 89 -20.27 2.62 1.90
CA LYS A 89 -20.70 2.46 0.50
C LYS A 89 -20.47 3.72 -0.34
N SER A 90 -20.66 4.91 0.22
CA SER A 90 -20.37 6.18 -0.45
C SER A 90 -18.86 6.32 -0.73
N MET A 91 -18.01 5.99 0.23
CA MET A 91 -16.55 6.00 0.08
C MET A 91 -16.08 5.03 -1.02
N TRP A 92 -16.63 3.82 -1.06
CA TRP A 92 -16.35 2.83 -2.09
C TRP A 92 -16.79 3.29 -3.49
N ASN A 93 -18.02 3.80 -3.61
CA ASN A 93 -18.52 4.33 -4.87
C ASN A 93 -17.68 5.53 -5.34
N ALA A 94 -17.20 6.38 -4.42
CA ALA A 94 -16.33 7.49 -4.76
C ALA A 94 -15.00 7.01 -5.34
N LEU A 95 -14.41 5.95 -4.77
CA LEU A 95 -13.20 5.32 -5.30
C LEU A 95 -13.45 4.72 -6.71
N LEU A 96 -14.53 3.95 -6.87
CA LEU A 96 -14.87 3.33 -8.15
C LEU A 96 -15.14 4.32 -9.29
N ASN A 97 -15.68 5.50 -8.95
CA ASN A 97 -16.08 6.51 -9.93
C ASN A 97 -15.13 7.71 -9.98
N ASP A 98 -13.92 7.58 -9.43
CA ASP A 98 -12.88 8.60 -9.40
C ASP A 98 -13.38 9.97 -8.89
N LYS A 99 -14.07 9.95 -7.74
CA LYS A 99 -14.62 11.14 -7.07
C LYS A 99 -13.77 11.51 -5.87
N PHE A 100 -12.63 12.16 -6.13
CA PHE A 100 -11.64 12.55 -5.13
C PHE A 100 -12.25 13.23 -3.88
N GLU A 101 -13.01 14.31 -4.05
CA GLU A 101 -13.58 15.07 -2.93
C GLU A 101 -14.55 14.22 -2.09
N GLN A 102 -15.37 13.40 -2.75
CA GLN A 102 -16.34 12.53 -2.09
C GLN A 102 -15.64 11.42 -1.29
N PHE A 103 -14.55 10.87 -1.82
CA PHE A 103 -13.73 9.89 -1.11
C PHE A 103 -13.13 10.51 0.17
N TRP A 104 -12.49 11.67 0.03
CA TRP A 104 -11.82 12.35 1.15
C TRP A 104 -12.78 12.92 2.19
N ALA A 105 -14.01 13.28 1.82
CA ALA A 105 -15.04 13.66 2.79
C ALA A 105 -15.31 12.55 3.82
N SER A 106 -15.11 11.28 3.46
CA SER A 106 -15.20 10.15 4.37
C SER A 106 -13.84 9.75 4.95
N ASN A 107 -12.82 9.65 4.09
CA ASN A 107 -11.51 9.11 4.43
C ASN A 107 -10.68 10.01 5.37
N SER A 108 -10.90 11.33 5.33
CA SER A 108 -10.19 12.28 6.19
C SER A 108 -10.32 11.97 7.69
N ARG A 109 -11.45 11.41 8.12
CA ARG A 109 -11.66 10.93 9.49
C ARG A 109 -10.74 9.76 9.82
N LEU A 110 -10.60 8.80 8.91
CA LEU A 110 -9.71 7.65 9.10
C LEU A 110 -8.24 8.07 9.12
N MET A 111 -7.90 9.17 8.45
CA MET A 111 -6.55 9.75 8.40
C MET A 111 -6.31 10.81 9.49
N GLU A 112 -7.22 10.97 10.46
CA GLU A 112 -7.05 11.92 11.56
C GLU A 112 -5.76 11.61 12.33
N ASN A 113 -4.98 12.66 12.62
CA ASN A 113 -3.85 12.59 13.52
C ASN A 113 -3.82 13.87 14.36
N SER A 114 -4.52 13.84 15.48
CA SER A 114 -4.68 14.98 16.39
C SER A 114 -4.10 14.67 17.77
N SER A 115 -3.98 15.68 18.65
CA SER A 115 -3.56 15.45 20.03
C SER A 115 -4.55 14.58 20.82
N ILE A 116 -5.83 14.59 20.41
CA ILE A 116 -6.91 13.81 21.03
C ILE A 116 -6.93 12.39 20.46
N ASN A 117 -6.72 12.26 19.15
CA ASN A 117 -6.72 10.99 18.44
C ASN A 117 -5.43 10.85 17.61
N PRO A 118 -4.28 10.59 18.27
CA PRO A 118 -3.02 10.44 17.57
C PRO A 118 -2.92 9.07 16.92
N ILE A 119 -2.28 9.02 15.75
CA ILE A 119 -1.95 7.74 15.11
C ILE A 119 -0.98 6.97 16.01
N LYS A 120 -1.40 5.78 16.45
CA LYS A 120 -0.59 4.92 17.33
C LYS A 120 0.56 4.23 16.57
N TYR A 121 0.23 3.58 15.46
CA TYR A 121 1.21 2.95 14.56
C TYR A 121 0.86 3.29 13.11
N LEU A 122 1.88 3.47 12.27
CA LEU A 122 1.72 3.75 10.86
C LEU A 122 1.45 2.43 10.09
N PRO A 123 0.33 2.31 9.36
CA PRO A 123 0.09 1.21 8.41
C PRO A 123 1.06 1.27 7.23
N ILE A 124 2.14 0.48 7.29
CA ILE A 124 3.19 0.44 6.26
C ILE A 124 3.41 -1.00 5.80
N ARG A 125 3.46 -1.21 4.49
CA ARG A 125 3.90 -2.47 3.86
C ARG A 125 5.13 -2.20 3.00
N VAL A 126 6.18 -2.96 3.24
CA VAL A 126 7.45 -2.86 2.51
C VAL A 126 7.59 -4.07 1.61
N TYR A 127 7.58 -3.84 0.31
CA TYR A 127 7.51 -4.87 -0.73
C TYR A 127 8.89 -5.17 -1.31
N ASN A 128 9.17 -6.47 -1.48
CA ASN A 128 10.38 -7.00 -2.12
C ASN A 128 10.13 -7.33 -3.60
N LYS A 129 11.20 -7.51 -4.39
CA LYS A 129 11.12 -7.91 -5.81
C LYS A 129 10.34 -9.22 -6.05
N ASP A 130 10.26 -10.12 -5.06
CA ASP A 130 9.49 -11.37 -5.12
C ASP A 130 7.96 -11.18 -4.89
N GLN A 131 7.49 -9.92 -4.84
CA GLN A 131 6.11 -9.54 -4.55
C GLN A 131 5.61 -9.96 -3.16
N THR A 132 6.49 -10.33 -2.23
CA THR A 132 6.15 -10.44 -0.81
C THR A 132 6.29 -9.08 -0.14
N PHE A 133 5.58 -8.87 0.96
CA PHE A 133 5.78 -7.69 1.80
C PHE A 133 6.04 -8.06 3.24
N ILE A 134 6.75 -7.17 3.93
CA ILE A 134 6.97 -7.19 5.37
C ILE A 134 6.14 -6.05 5.97
N GLN A 135 5.48 -6.34 7.10
CA GLN A 135 4.75 -5.37 7.90
C GLN A 135 5.15 -5.54 9.36
N ARG A 136 5.53 -4.44 10.01
CA ARG A 136 5.88 -4.39 11.43
C ARG A 136 5.24 -3.16 12.08
N LEU A 137 5.10 -3.19 13.40
CA LEU A 137 4.66 -2.01 14.15
C LEU A 137 5.74 -0.93 14.10
N ILE A 138 5.34 0.26 13.68
CA ILE A 138 6.21 1.44 13.68
C ILE A 138 5.42 2.66 14.14
N SER A 139 5.91 3.31 15.18
CA SER A 139 5.32 4.51 15.76
C SER A 139 5.70 5.74 14.92
N THR A 140 4.98 6.85 15.10
CA THR A 140 5.33 8.13 14.45
C THR A 140 6.67 8.68 14.90
N ASN A 141 7.04 8.43 16.16
CA ASN A 141 8.27 8.90 16.79
C ASN A 141 9.06 7.73 17.36
N ASN A 142 10.39 7.87 17.40
CA ASN A 142 11.29 6.93 18.04
C ASN A 142 11.29 7.10 19.57
N GLU A 143 12.07 6.26 20.27
CA GLU A 143 12.19 6.27 21.73
C GLU A 143 12.72 7.59 22.30
N ASN A 144 13.48 8.35 21.48
CA ASN A 144 14.00 9.67 21.84
C ASN A 144 13.00 10.81 21.56
N GLY A 145 11.79 10.50 21.10
CA GLY A 145 10.76 11.47 20.74
C GLY A 145 10.96 12.16 19.39
N GLN A 146 11.99 11.80 18.62
CA GLN A 146 12.21 12.32 17.26
C GLN A 146 11.32 11.59 16.26
N MET A 147 10.94 12.25 15.16
CA MET A 147 10.12 11.59 14.12
C MET A 147 10.90 10.45 13.47
N ASN A 148 10.28 9.28 13.34
CA ASN A 148 10.87 8.19 12.58
C ASN A 148 10.98 8.58 11.10
N THR A 149 12.11 8.24 10.50
CA THR A 149 12.39 8.42 9.08
C THR A 149 12.28 7.10 8.31
N VAL A 150 12.34 7.17 6.98
CA VAL A 150 12.43 5.98 6.12
C VAL A 150 13.66 5.13 6.50
N LEU A 151 14.79 5.74 6.83
CA LEU A 151 15.99 5.01 7.25
C LEU A 151 15.78 4.23 8.56
N ASP A 152 15.16 4.85 9.55
CA ASP A 152 14.86 4.20 10.84
C ASP A 152 13.95 2.98 10.64
N MET A 153 12.96 3.11 9.75
CA MET A 153 12.08 2.02 9.36
C MET A 153 12.85 0.88 8.67
N LEU A 154 13.70 1.19 7.68
CA LEU A 154 14.48 0.17 6.97
C LEU A 154 15.37 -0.62 7.94
N ARG A 155 16.07 0.07 8.85
CA ARG A 155 16.92 -0.59 9.87
C ARG A 155 16.10 -1.48 10.81
N SER A 156 14.91 -1.04 11.21
CA SER A 156 13.99 -1.83 12.04
C SER A 156 13.42 -3.06 11.31
N PHE A 157 13.16 -2.94 10.00
CA PHE A 157 12.58 -4.02 9.19
C PHE A 157 13.62 -5.07 8.80
N PHE A 158 14.90 -4.68 8.66
CA PHE A 158 16.01 -5.52 8.26
C PHE A 158 17.16 -5.53 9.28
N PRO A 159 16.94 -5.93 10.55
CA PRO A 159 17.94 -5.81 11.62
C PRO A 159 19.18 -6.68 11.42
N ASN A 160 19.11 -7.69 10.57
CA ASN A 160 20.22 -8.60 10.27
C ASN A 160 21.06 -8.16 9.06
N ARG A 161 20.67 -7.08 8.37
CA ARG A 161 21.45 -6.48 7.29
C ARG A 161 22.48 -5.51 7.89
N ALA A 162 23.69 -5.51 7.37
CA ALA A 162 24.68 -4.50 7.75
C ALA A 162 24.19 -3.10 7.34
N ASP A 163 24.49 -2.05 8.13
CA ASP A 163 24.00 -0.69 7.85
C ASP A 163 24.32 -0.24 6.41
N ALA A 164 25.55 -0.48 5.94
CA ALA A 164 25.96 -0.17 4.57
C ALA A 164 25.08 -0.84 3.49
N SER A 165 24.51 -2.02 3.77
CA SER A 165 23.59 -2.70 2.86
C SER A 165 22.15 -2.19 2.93
N VAL A 166 21.78 -1.52 4.03
CA VAL A 166 20.49 -0.83 4.18
C VAL A 166 20.55 0.54 3.50
N ASP A 167 21.67 1.25 3.64
CA ASP A 167 21.88 2.59 3.12
C ASP A 167 21.86 2.65 1.57
N VAL A 168 22.09 1.51 0.89
CA VAL A 168 21.98 1.39 -0.58
C VAL A 168 20.59 1.00 -1.08
N LEU A 169 19.65 0.67 -0.19
CA LEU A 169 18.29 0.31 -0.60
C LEU A 169 17.58 1.55 -1.16
N ARG A 170 17.03 1.43 -2.37
CA ARG A 170 16.17 2.47 -2.94
C ARG A 170 14.74 2.17 -2.54
N VAL A 171 14.01 3.22 -2.17
CA VAL A 171 12.61 3.13 -1.75
C VAL A 171 11.75 3.90 -2.76
N PHE A 172 10.68 3.26 -3.23
CA PHE A 172 9.74 3.86 -4.18
C PHE A 172 8.31 3.82 -3.63
N CYS A 173 7.55 4.87 -3.95
CA CYS A 173 6.13 4.95 -3.67
C CYS A 173 5.48 5.86 -4.71
N GLN A 174 4.39 5.39 -5.33
CA GLN A 174 3.70 6.13 -6.40
C GLN A 174 4.68 6.58 -7.51
N SER A 175 5.62 5.70 -7.87
CA SER A 175 6.66 5.92 -8.90
C SER A 175 7.70 6.99 -8.60
N VAL A 176 7.72 7.52 -7.38
CA VAL A 176 8.70 8.49 -6.90
C VAL A 176 9.71 7.81 -5.99
N HIS A 177 11.00 8.14 -6.18
CA HIS A 177 12.06 7.74 -5.26
C HIS A 177 11.96 8.52 -3.95
N ILE A 178 11.90 7.82 -2.83
CA ILE A 178 11.71 8.39 -1.51
C ILE A 178 13.05 8.51 -0.79
N PRO A 179 13.52 9.73 -0.46
CA PRO A 179 14.74 9.92 0.30
C PRO A 179 14.66 9.26 1.69
N HIS A 180 15.76 8.66 2.14
CA HIS A 180 15.88 8.01 3.45
C HIS A 180 15.60 8.93 4.64
N CYS A 181 15.87 10.22 4.51
CA CYS A 181 15.62 11.22 5.54
C CYS A 181 14.14 11.64 5.65
N THR A 182 13.26 11.14 4.79
CA THR A 182 11.84 11.55 4.76
C THR A 182 11.14 11.12 6.05
N PRO A 183 10.47 12.03 6.79
CA PRO A 183 9.68 11.67 7.96
C PRO A 183 8.51 10.74 7.58
N LEU A 184 8.39 9.60 8.25
CA LEU A 184 7.39 8.58 7.94
C LEU A 184 5.96 9.09 8.12
N LEU A 185 5.72 9.91 9.13
CA LEU A 185 4.39 10.47 9.36
C LEU A 185 3.96 11.37 8.19
N TRP A 186 4.86 12.22 7.71
CA TRP A 186 4.58 13.06 6.53
C TRP A 186 4.33 12.19 5.31
N LEU A 187 5.17 11.19 5.08
CA LEU A 187 5.03 10.27 3.95
C LEU A 187 3.69 9.52 4.01
N TYR A 188 3.32 9.02 5.20
CA TYR A 188 2.07 8.32 5.43
C TYR A 188 0.86 9.21 5.12
N VAL A 189 0.81 10.43 5.66
CA VAL A 189 -0.35 11.33 5.48
C VAL A 189 -0.55 11.74 4.01
N ASN A 190 0.54 11.86 3.25
CA ASN A 190 0.50 12.43 1.90
C ASN A 190 0.55 11.40 0.77
N MET A 191 1.10 10.19 1.00
CA MET A 191 1.36 9.20 -0.04
C MET A 191 0.68 7.84 0.21
N SER A 192 -0.12 7.70 1.27
CA SER A 192 -0.93 6.50 1.48
C SER A 192 -1.93 6.30 0.35
N TYR A 193 -2.17 5.04 0.01
CA TYR A 193 -3.19 4.65 -0.95
C TYR A 193 -4.59 4.76 -0.33
N PRO A 194 -5.66 4.67 -1.14
CA PRO A 194 -7.04 4.72 -0.66
C PRO A 194 -7.37 3.68 0.42
N ASP A 195 -6.65 2.57 0.48
CA ASP A 195 -6.77 1.52 1.51
C ASP A 195 -6.16 1.92 2.86
N ASN A 196 -5.62 3.15 2.97
CA ASN A 196 -4.98 3.72 4.15
C ASN A 196 -3.65 3.05 4.54
N PHE A 197 -3.05 2.30 3.62
CA PHE A 197 -1.68 1.82 3.76
C PHE A 197 -0.71 2.68 2.95
N LEU A 198 0.47 2.89 3.53
CA LEU A 198 1.62 3.36 2.79
C LEU A 198 2.37 2.14 2.25
N HIS A 199 2.35 1.98 0.93
CA HIS A 199 3.02 0.90 0.24
C HIS A 199 4.37 1.38 -0.30
N LEU A 200 5.45 0.75 0.16
CA LEU A 200 6.82 1.10 -0.18
C LEU A 200 7.50 -0.06 -0.89
N CYS A 201 7.95 0.14 -2.12
CA CYS A 201 8.68 -0.88 -2.87
C CYS A 201 10.17 -0.66 -2.69
N ILE A 202 10.90 -1.71 -2.32
CA ILE A 202 12.35 -1.65 -2.18
C ILE A 202 13.06 -2.32 -3.35
N SER A 203 14.15 -1.70 -3.80
CA SER A 203 15.08 -2.28 -4.75
C SER A 203 16.50 -2.13 -4.22
N GLU A 204 17.37 -3.07 -4.58
CA GLU A 204 18.81 -2.88 -4.43
C GLU A 204 19.31 -1.94 -5.54
N GLN A 205 20.38 -1.20 -5.26
CA GLN A 205 21.03 -0.31 -6.23
C GLN A 205 21.90 -1.07 -7.22
#